data_AF-A0AAU8CDW6-F1
#
_entry.id   AF-A0AAU8CDW6-F1
#
_cell.length_a   1.000
_cell.length_b   1.000
_cell.length_c   1.000
_cell.angle_alpha   90.00
_cell.angle_beta   90.00
_cell.angle_gamma   90.00
#
_symmetry.space_group_name_H-M   'P 1'
#
loop_
_entity.id
_entity.type
_entity.pdbx_description
1 polymer ?
#
loop_
_entity_poly.entity_id
_entity_poly.type
_entity_poly.pdbx_seq_one_letter_code
_entity_poly.pdbx_strand_id
1 'polypeptide(L)'
;MSDNRLSLYLDCFTFGGPPRRIFYAVILEGVFLLGLFSFTSGGLLNTSVVPQFTEVLTVAAVVTGLGAYLISRSAAKDSFSSILHTDFVPGLIAVGYLLLGGSATGIGFLLHTWVYQTPLTPTNQEIWVGLCIGVIFGFLILFYFDRYEIDAPDDYYQFEEASERVIEAKEFLEKTELAPIDLTGRYKALEDSMQETADVLKKAKTQDGARLAQDVEACLDDLHGRPDPSKHLIAGNSQSPEQQELKDRRQELKSVIKRIKRITNHG
;
A
#
# COMPACT_ATOMS: atom_id res chain seq x y z
N MET A 1 25.09 -2.66 1.61
CA MET A 1 24.13 -3.44 0.79
C MET A 1 23.03 -4.14 1.63
N SER A 2 23.16 -4.26 2.96
CA SER A 2 22.12 -4.80 3.87
C SER A 2 20.94 -3.86 4.10
N ASP A 3 21.18 -2.55 4.11
CA ASP A 3 20.20 -1.56 4.58
C ASP A 3 18.99 -1.41 3.63
N ASN A 4 19.16 -1.78 2.35
CA ASN A 4 18.12 -1.67 1.33
C ASN A 4 17.06 -2.78 1.40
N ARG A 5 17.34 -3.91 2.07
CA ARG A 5 16.36 -5.03 2.16
C ARG A 5 15.38 -4.82 3.30
N LEU A 6 15.87 -4.30 4.43
CA LEU A 6 15.07 -4.10 5.63
C LEU A 6 14.07 -2.95 5.44
N SER A 7 14.48 -1.87 4.76
CA SER A 7 13.58 -0.80 4.34
C SER A 7 12.48 -1.33 3.42
N LEU A 8 12.84 -2.18 2.46
CA LEU A 8 11.91 -2.74 1.49
C LEU A 8 10.89 -3.68 2.13
N TYR A 9 11.30 -4.49 3.11
CA TYR A 9 10.37 -5.29 3.92
C TYR A 9 9.47 -4.43 4.81
N LEU A 10 10.02 -3.38 5.43
CA LEU A 10 9.22 -2.45 6.23
C LEU A 10 8.17 -1.76 5.37
N ASP A 11 8.54 -1.25 4.20
CA ASP A 11 7.61 -0.63 3.25
C ASP A 11 6.52 -1.61 2.77
N CYS A 12 6.86 -2.90 2.59
CA CYS A 12 5.84 -3.93 2.30
C CYS A 12 4.87 -4.10 3.46
N PHE A 13 5.37 -4.17 4.70
CA PHE A 13 4.55 -4.40 5.89
C PHE A 13 3.75 -3.18 6.31
N THR A 14 4.19 -1.97 5.99
CA THR A 14 3.48 -0.72 6.33
C THR A 14 2.66 -0.17 5.18
N PHE A 15 2.60 -0.87 4.04
CA PHE A 15 2.03 -0.35 2.79
C PHE A 15 2.65 1.00 2.37
N GLY A 16 3.93 1.22 2.65
CA GLY A 16 4.65 2.48 2.40
C GLY A 16 4.40 3.58 3.45
N GLY A 17 3.67 3.28 4.53
CA GLY A 17 3.46 4.16 5.68
C GLY A 17 4.65 4.18 6.67
N PRO A 18 4.72 5.18 7.57
CA PRO A 18 5.83 5.28 8.51
C PRO A 18 5.76 4.20 9.60
N PRO A 19 6.87 3.48 9.89
CA PRO A 19 6.89 2.28 10.74
C PRO A 19 6.45 2.52 12.19
N ARG A 20 6.56 3.76 12.70
CA ARG A 20 6.06 4.15 14.02
C ARG A 20 4.56 3.91 14.21
N ARG A 21 3.79 3.81 13.12
CA ARG A 21 2.34 3.61 13.18
C ARG A 21 1.92 2.17 13.46
N ILE A 22 2.78 1.19 13.19
CA ILE A 22 2.57 -0.20 13.64
C ILE A 22 2.42 -0.21 15.16
N PHE A 23 3.24 0.56 15.86
CA PHE A 23 3.14 0.67 17.32
C PHE A 23 1.82 1.30 17.78
N TYR A 24 1.29 2.30 17.08
CA TYR A 24 -0.02 2.88 17.43
C TYR A 24 -1.16 1.90 17.22
N ALA A 25 -1.16 1.16 16.10
CA ALA A 25 -2.15 0.12 15.84
C ALA A 25 -2.10 -0.99 16.89
N VAL A 26 -0.90 -1.46 17.25
CA VAL A 26 -0.71 -2.45 18.32
C VAL A 26 -1.23 -1.94 19.66
N ILE A 27 -0.97 -0.69 20.01
CA ILE A 27 -1.44 -0.11 21.29
C ILE A 27 -2.97 0.08 21.28
N LEU A 28 -3.54 0.67 20.23
CA LEU A 28 -4.97 0.96 20.14
C LEU A 28 -5.81 -0.32 20.09
N GLU A 29 -5.46 -1.25 19.21
CA GLU A 29 -6.17 -2.52 19.10
C GLU A 29 -5.93 -3.38 20.34
N GLY A 30 -4.77 -3.26 20.98
CA GLY A 30 -4.45 -4.00 22.21
C GLY A 30 -5.33 -3.52 23.37
N VAL A 31 -5.55 -2.21 23.48
CA VAL A 31 -6.51 -1.60 24.40
C VAL A 31 -7.94 -2.01 24.06
N PHE A 32 -8.29 -2.09 22.77
CA PHE A 32 -9.62 -2.52 22.32
C PHE A 32 -9.93 -3.98 22.71
N LEU A 33 -8.99 -4.91 22.48
CA LEU A 33 -9.11 -6.29 22.91
C LEU A 33 -9.16 -6.42 24.44
N LEU A 34 -8.29 -5.72 25.17
CA LEU A 34 -8.34 -5.69 26.63
C LEU A 34 -9.69 -5.18 27.14
N GLY A 35 -10.26 -4.15 26.49
CA GLY A 35 -11.61 -3.67 26.77
C GLY A 35 -12.66 -4.74 26.54
N LEU A 36 -12.65 -5.38 25.36
CA LEU A 36 -13.56 -6.49 25.01
C LEU A 36 -13.49 -7.66 25.99
N PHE A 37 -12.30 -8.05 26.43
CA PHE A 37 -12.12 -9.12 27.43
C PHE A 37 -12.52 -8.68 28.84
N SER A 38 -12.39 -7.40 29.18
CA SER A 38 -12.78 -6.84 30.48
C SER A 38 -14.30 -6.75 30.70
N PHE A 39 -15.11 -6.85 29.64
CA PHE A 39 -16.58 -6.92 29.75
C PHE A 39 -17.11 -8.31 30.12
N THR A 40 -16.24 -9.31 30.32
CA THR A 40 -16.64 -10.58 30.93
C THR A 40 -16.48 -10.49 32.44
N SER A 41 -17.59 -10.63 33.18
CA SER A 41 -17.74 -10.29 34.60
C SER A 41 -16.97 -11.17 35.61
N GLY A 42 -15.83 -11.76 35.21
CA GLY A 42 -15.04 -12.59 36.09
C GLY A 42 -13.64 -12.92 35.60
N GLY A 43 -12.90 -11.99 34.99
CA GLY A 43 -11.42 -12.03 34.88
C GLY A 43 -10.75 -13.19 34.12
N LEU A 44 -11.46 -14.28 33.80
CA LEU A 44 -11.06 -15.41 32.99
C LEU A 44 -12.34 -16.24 32.83
N LEU A 45 -12.84 -16.29 31.59
CA LEU A 45 -13.95 -17.11 31.09
C LEU A 45 -14.55 -18.12 32.09
N ASN A 46 -15.76 -17.83 32.56
CA ASN A 46 -16.53 -18.71 33.42
C ASN A 46 -16.68 -20.09 32.75
N THR A 47 -16.24 -21.15 33.45
CA THR A 47 -15.95 -22.47 32.88
C THR A 47 -17.17 -23.24 32.34
N SER A 48 -18.38 -22.78 32.64
CA SER A 48 -19.64 -23.38 32.17
C SER A 48 -20.03 -23.02 30.73
N VAL A 49 -19.45 -21.96 30.15
CA VAL A 49 -19.74 -21.47 28.77
C VAL A 49 -18.57 -21.74 27.81
N VAL A 50 -17.53 -22.41 28.30
CA VAL A 50 -16.26 -22.63 27.61
C VAL A 50 -16.37 -23.30 26.25
N PRO A 51 -17.21 -24.34 26.02
CA PRO A 51 -17.30 -24.96 24.70
C PRO A 51 -17.85 -24.01 23.64
N GLN A 52 -18.97 -23.34 23.94
CA GLN A 52 -19.62 -22.41 23.03
C GLN A 52 -18.75 -21.17 22.77
N PHE A 53 -18.07 -20.67 23.80
CA PHE A 53 -17.13 -19.56 23.65
C PHE A 53 -15.93 -19.94 22.78
N THR A 54 -15.38 -21.14 22.97
CA THR A 54 -14.24 -21.63 22.17
C THR A 54 -14.65 -21.87 20.71
N GLU A 55 -15.87 -22.36 20.46
CA GLU A 55 -16.41 -22.51 19.11
C GLU A 55 -16.57 -21.16 18.40
N VAL A 56 -17.22 -20.18 19.05
CA VAL A 56 -17.41 -18.83 18.47
C VAL A 56 -16.07 -18.15 18.23
N LEU A 57 -15.13 -18.27 19.16
CA LEU A 57 -13.79 -17.72 19.02
C LEU A 57 -13.01 -18.38 17.87
N THR A 58 -13.16 -19.69 17.69
CA THR A 58 -12.53 -20.44 16.59
C THR A 58 -13.11 -20.01 15.25
N VAL A 59 -14.43 -19.89 15.13
CA VAL A 59 -15.10 -19.40 13.92
C VAL A 59 -14.65 -17.97 13.60
N ALA A 60 -14.61 -17.10 14.61
CA ALA A 60 -14.13 -15.73 14.45
C ALA A 60 -12.68 -15.70 13.94
N ALA A 61 -11.78 -16.51 14.51
CA ALA A 61 -10.39 -16.60 14.07
C ALA A 61 -10.24 -17.12 12.63
N VAL A 62 -11.05 -18.10 12.23
CA VAL A 62 -11.04 -18.59 10.84
C VAL A 62 -11.51 -17.50 9.87
N VAL A 63 -12.60 -16.80 10.21
CA VAL A 63 -13.15 -15.71 9.39
C VAL A 63 -12.18 -14.54 9.30
N THR A 64 -11.56 -14.12 10.42
CA THR A 64 -10.58 -13.03 10.42
C THR A 64 -9.27 -13.42 9.75
N GLY A 65 -8.83 -14.68 9.86
CA GLY A 65 -7.67 -15.18 9.10
C GLY A 65 -7.88 -15.13 7.58
N LEU A 66 -9.06 -15.56 7.11
CA LEU A 66 -9.45 -15.41 5.70
C LEU A 66 -9.59 -13.93 5.30
N GLY A 67 -10.20 -13.14 6.18
CA GLY A 67 -10.35 -11.68 6.01
C GLY A 67 -9.00 -10.99 5.88
N ALA A 68 -7.98 -11.40 6.63
CA ALA A 68 -6.64 -10.82 6.57
C ALA A 68 -6.02 -10.99 5.18
N TYR A 69 -6.16 -12.19 4.59
CA TYR A 69 -5.71 -12.44 3.23
C TYR A 69 -6.46 -11.60 2.20
N LEU A 70 -7.79 -11.49 2.33
CA LEU A 70 -8.61 -10.69 1.42
C LEU A 70 -8.29 -9.20 1.49
N ILE A 71 -8.12 -8.65 2.70
CA ILE A 71 -7.73 -7.25 2.92
C ILE A 71 -6.33 -7.00 2.37
N SER A 72 -5.34 -7.83 2.70
CA SER A 72 -3.99 -7.67 2.15
C SER A 72 -3.97 -7.73 0.62
N ARG A 73 -4.88 -8.53 0.02
CA ARG A 73 -5.02 -8.60 -1.44
C ARG A 73 -5.71 -7.36 -2.03
N SER A 74 -6.75 -6.83 -1.38
CA SER A 74 -7.40 -5.58 -1.82
C SER A 74 -6.41 -4.42 -1.72
N ALA A 75 -5.80 -4.26 -0.55
CA ALA A 75 -4.78 -3.26 -0.29
C ALA A 75 -3.62 -3.25 -1.28
N ALA A 76 -3.16 -4.45 -1.65
CA ALA A 76 -2.07 -4.61 -2.60
C ALA A 76 -2.47 -4.25 -4.05
N LYS A 77 -3.75 -4.33 -4.38
CA LYS A 77 -4.26 -3.81 -5.66
C LYS A 77 -4.35 -2.29 -5.64
N ASP A 78 -4.82 -1.74 -4.51
CA ASP A 78 -5.12 -0.32 -4.39
C ASP A 78 -3.87 0.55 -4.11
N SER A 79 -2.73 -0.06 -3.77
CA SER A 79 -1.49 0.65 -3.43
C SER A 79 -0.62 1.02 -4.63
N PHE A 80 -0.04 2.22 -4.59
CA PHE A 80 0.93 2.73 -5.56
C PHE A 80 2.29 1.99 -5.57
N SER A 81 2.60 1.17 -4.55
CA SER A 81 3.90 0.50 -4.50
C SER A 81 3.94 -0.75 -5.36
N SER A 82 4.79 -0.71 -6.40
CA SER A 82 4.89 -1.81 -7.37
C SER A 82 5.33 -3.16 -6.80
N ILE A 83 5.91 -3.19 -5.60
CA ILE A 83 6.30 -4.42 -4.91
C ILE A 83 5.06 -5.16 -4.37
N LEU A 84 4.02 -4.44 -3.97
CA LEU A 84 2.79 -5.01 -3.41
C LEU A 84 1.99 -5.81 -4.44
N HIS A 85 2.10 -5.48 -5.73
CA HIS A 85 1.44 -6.20 -6.82
C HIS A 85 2.03 -7.60 -7.12
N THR A 86 3.06 -8.04 -6.40
CA THR A 86 3.62 -9.39 -6.58
C THR A 86 2.72 -10.43 -5.90
N ASP A 87 2.33 -11.51 -6.59
CA ASP A 87 1.35 -12.51 -6.12
C ASP A 87 1.61 -13.09 -4.71
N PHE A 88 2.88 -13.19 -4.30
CA PHE A 88 3.27 -13.74 -3.01
C PHE A 88 3.21 -12.70 -1.85
N VAL A 89 3.32 -11.41 -2.15
CA VAL A 89 3.46 -10.35 -1.15
C VAL A 89 2.20 -10.16 -0.29
N PRO A 90 0.96 -10.18 -0.83
CA PRO A 90 -0.25 -10.11 -0.01
C PRO A 90 -0.35 -11.24 1.02
N GLY A 91 0.03 -12.45 0.63
CA GLY A 91 0.08 -13.61 1.54
C GLY A 91 1.12 -13.43 2.63
N LEU A 92 2.31 -12.92 2.28
CA LEU A 92 3.37 -12.64 3.25
C LEU A 92 2.97 -11.54 4.25
N ILE A 93 2.27 -10.49 3.79
CA ILE A 93 1.76 -9.42 4.64
C ILE A 93 0.73 -9.99 5.63
N ALA A 94 -0.27 -10.71 5.13
CA ALA A 94 -1.29 -11.33 5.97
C ALA A 94 -0.65 -12.24 7.03
N VAL A 95 0.27 -13.13 6.64
CA VAL A 95 0.98 -14.01 7.57
C VAL A 95 1.79 -13.22 8.60
N GLY A 96 2.49 -12.16 8.19
CA GLY A 96 3.29 -11.38 9.14
C GLY A 96 2.45 -10.61 10.16
N TYR A 97 1.29 -10.06 9.78
CA TYR A 97 0.37 -9.45 10.74
C TYR A 97 -0.25 -10.48 11.70
N LEU A 98 -0.58 -11.68 11.21
CA LEU A 98 -1.03 -12.79 12.07
C LEU A 98 0.06 -13.24 13.06
N LEU A 99 1.31 -13.32 12.61
CA LEU A 99 2.46 -13.62 13.49
C LEU A 99 2.69 -12.52 14.53
N LEU A 100 2.51 -11.26 14.14
CA LEU A 100 2.64 -10.11 15.03
C LEU A 100 1.54 -10.15 16.10
N GLY A 101 0.31 -10.47 15.71
CA GLY A 101 -0.79 -10.71 16.62
C GLY A 101 -0.51 -11.84 17.61
N GLY A 102 -0.05 -13.00 17.12
CA GLY A 102 0.33 -14.15 17.95
C GLY A 102 1.48 -13.84 18.92
N SER A 103 2.48 -13.08 18.46
CA SER A 103 3.61 -12.65 19.30
C SER A 103 3.15 -11.73 20.42
N ALA A 104 2.23 -10.80 20.14
CA ALA A 104 1.67 -9.92 21.16
C ALA A 104 0.84 -10.70 22.20
N THR A 105 0.07 -11.70 21.78
CA THR A 105 -0.63 -12.59 22.72
C THR A 105 0.34 -13.41 23.58
N GLY A 106 1.44 -13.90 23.00
CA GLY A 106 2.49 -14.59 23.75
C GLY A 106 3.18 -13.69 24.78
N ILE A 107 3.48 -12.44 24.42
CA ILE A 107 4.03 -11.44 25.36
C ILE A 107 3.02 -11.13 26.46
N GLY A 108 1.74 -10.95 26.12
CA GLY A 108 0.66 -10.75 27.08
C GLY A 108 0.53 -11.90 28.08
N PHE A 109 0.63 -13.14 27.61
CA PHE A 109 0.67 -14.33 28.47
C PHE A 109 1.86 -14.30 29.42
N LEU A 110 3.08 -14.06 28.92
CA LEU A 110 4.28 -13.99 29.75
C LEU A 110 4.20 -12.89 30.82
N LEU A 111 3.66 -11.71 30.46
CA LEU A 111 3.42 -10.62 31.40
C LEU A 111 2.38 -11.01 32.46
N HIS A 112 1.30 -11.66 32.06
CA HIS A 112 0.28 -12.15 32.99
C HIS A 112 0.87 -13.19 33.96
N THR A 113 1.65 -14.16 33.46
CA THR A 113 2.36 -15.15 34.28
C THR A 113 3.31 -14.49 35.27
N TRP A 114 4.05 -13.47 34.83
CA TRP A 114 5.00 -12.74 35.67
C TRP A 114 4.31 -11.91 36.76
N VAL A 115 3.24 -11.19 36.43
CA VAL A 115 2.50 -10.33 37.36
C VAL A 115 1.70 -11.14 38.39
N TYR A 116 0.98 -12.17 37.93
CA TYR A 116 0.07 -12.95 38.78
C TYR A 116 0.69 -14.23 39.33
N GLN A 117 1.98 -14.49 39.05
CA GLN A 117 2.72 -15.68 39.49
C GLN A 117 1.97 -16.99 39.18
N THR A 118 1.32 -17.04 38.01
CA THR A 118 0.59 -18.22 37.56
C THR A 118 1.53 -19.28 36.97
N PRO A 119 1.08 -20.54 36.77
CA PRO A 119 1.92 -21.58 36.18
C PRO A 119 2.45 -21.18 34.78
N LEU A 120 3.73 -21.45 34.52
CA LEU A 120 4.38 -21.11 33.24
C LEU A 120 3.91 -21.99 32.07
N THR A 121 3.36 -23.16 32.36
CA THR A 121 2.93 -24.14 31.36
C THR A 121 1.44 -23.95 31.06
N PRO A 122 1.09 -23.38 29.90
CA PRO A 122 -0.30 -23.31 29.47
C PRO A 122 -0.82 -24.70 29.10
N THR A 123 -2.12 -24.89 29.31
CA THR A 123 -2.86 -26.05 28.81
C THR A 123 -3.05 -25.96 27.29
N ASN A 124 -3.30 -27.10 26.63
CA ASN A 124 -3.61 -27.13 25.19
C ASN A 124 -4.78 -26.21 24.81
N GLN A 125 -5.75 -26.04 25.73
CA GLN A 125 -6.90 -25.18 25.53
C GLN A 125 -6.54 -23.70 25.61
N GLU A 126 -5.69 -23.29 26.56
CA GLU A 126 -5.18 -21.92 26.66
C GLU A 126 -4.29 -21.57 25.46
N ILE A 127 -3.50 -22.53 24.96
CA ILE A 127 -2.73 -22.36 23.71
C ILE A 127 -3.68 -22.09 22.53
N TRP A 128 -4.75 -22.89 22.40
CA TRP A 128 -5.72 -22.73 21.31
C TRP A 128 -6.46 -21.38 21.38
N VAL A 129 -6.92 -21.00 22.56
CA VAL A 129 -7.57 -19.71 22.80
C VAL A 129 -6.60 -18.56 22.49
N GLY A 130 -5.35 -18.64 22.96
CA GLY A 130 -4.31 -17.67 22.67
C GLY A 130 -4.02 -17.52 21.17
N LEU A 131 -3.98 -18.62 20.42
CA LEU A 131 -3.83 -18.58 18.96
C LEU A 131 -5.01 -17.89 18.29
N CYS A 132 -6.25 -18.19 18.70
CA CYS A 132 -7.43 -17.55 18.13
C CYS A 132 -7.44 -16.04 18.41
N ILE A 133 -7.08 -15.63 19.63
CA ILE A 133 -6.95 -14.22 20.00
C ILE A 133 -5.86 -13.55 19.17
N GLY A 134 -4.70 -14.18 19.02
CA GLY A 134 -3.60 -13.65 18.22
C GLY A 134 -3.97 -13.44 16.75
N VAL A 135 -4.74 -14.36 16.16
CA VAL A 135 -5.26 -14.25 14.79
C VAL A 135 -6.23 -13.07 14.65
N ILE A 136 -7.18 -12.94 15.57
CA ILE A 136 -8.12 -11.81 15.59
C ILE A 136 -7.37 -10.49 15.78
N PHE A 137 -6.38 -10.48 16.66
CA PHE A 137 -5.58 -9.29 16.92
C PHE A 137 -4.75 -8.86 15.71
N GLY A 138 -4.07 -9.81 15.05
CA GLY A 138 -3.33 -9.55 13.81
C GLY A 138 -4.24 -9.01 12.71
N PHE A 139 -5.45 -9.55 12.58
CA PHE A 139 -6.46 -9.04 11.65
C PHE A 139 -6.90 -7.61 11.99
N LEU A 140 -7.15 -7.29 13.26
CA LEU A 140 -7.55 -5.94 13.68
C LEU A 140 -6.46 -4.91 13.38
N ILE A 141 -5.19 -5.25 13.63
CA ILE A 141 -4.06 -4.39 13.27
C ILE A 141 -4.02 -4.18 11.75
N LEU A 142 -4.17 -5.23 10.95
CA LEU A 142 -4.22 -5.10 9.50
C LEU A 142 -5.42 -4.26 9.03
N PHE A 143 -6.60 -4.45 9.62
CA PHE A 143 -7.82 -3.69 9.31
C PHE A 143 -7.68 -2.21 9.68
N TYR A 144 -6.99 -1.89 10.77
CA TYR A 144 -6.63 -0.51 11.11
C TYR A 144 -5.76 0.12 10.02
N PHE A 145 -4.75 -0.61 9.54
CA PHE A 145 -3.91 -0.15 8.43
C PHE A 145 -4.71 0.02 7.14
N ASP A 146 -5.60 -0.92 6.80
CA ASP A 146 -6.48 -0.82 5.64
C ASP A 146 -7.37 0.41 5.67
N ARG A 147 -8.03 0.64 6.81
CA ARG A 147 -9.00 1.73 6.94
C ARG A 147 -8.37 3.12 7.01
N TYR A 148 -7.19 3.25 7.59
CA TYR A 148 -6.60 4.56 7.91
C TYR A 148 -5.31 4.87 7.16
N GLU A 149 -4.66 3.86 6.58
CA GLU A 149 -3.29 3.98 6.07
C GLU A 149 -3.06 3.38 4.68
N ILE A 150 -3.95 2.52 4.18
CA ILE A 150 -3.87 2.04 2.80
C ILE A 150 -4.29 3.18 1.89
N ASP A 151 -3.26 3.71 1.26
CA ASP A 151 -3.21 4.90 0.44
C ASP A 151 -3.79 4.60 -0.94
N ALA A 152 -5.07 4.21 -0.97
CA ALA A 152 -5.87 4.49 -2.14
C ALA A 152 -5.94 6.02 -2.25
N PRO A 153 -5.70 6.62 -3.42
CA PRO A 153 -6.00 8.04 -3.59
C PRO A 153 -7.44 8.27 -3.14
N ASP A 154 -7.71 9.39 -2.45
CA ASP A 154 -9.09 9.76 -2.04
C ASP A 154 -10.06 9.71 -3.25
N ASP A 155 -9.53 9.76 -4.47
CA ASP A 155 -10.23 9.52 -5.72
C ASP A 155 -9.39 8.70 -6.73
N TYR A 156 -9.37 7.36 -6.59
CA TYR A 156 -8.69 6.44 -7.54
C TYR A 156 -9.20 6.60 -8.95
N TYR A 157 -10.49 6.87 -9.08
CA TYR A 157 -11.12 7.11 -10.37
C TYR A 157 -10.51 8.34 -11.05
N GLN A 158 -10.29 9.44 -10.33
CA GLN A 158 -9.58 10.61 -10.89
C GLN A 158 -8.13 10.28 -11.27
N PHE A 159 -7.40 9.50 -10.46
CA PHE A 159 -6.04 9.08 -10.82
C PHE A 159 -6.01 8.24 -12.09
N GLU A 160 -6.92 7.26 -12.19
CA GLU A 160 -7.05 6.38 -13.35
C GLU A 160 -7.40 7.18 -14.61
N GLU A 161 -8.41 8.04 -14.53
CA GLU A 161 -8.85 8.87 -15.65
C GLU A 161 -7.77 9.86 -16.12
N ALA A 162 -7.05 10.50 -15.18
CA ALA A 162 -5.94 11.39 -15.53
C ALA A 162 -4.76 10.62 -16.16
N SER A 163 -4.46 9.44 -15.62
CA SER A 163 -3.39 8.56 -16.11
C SER A 163 -3.69 8.00 -17.50
N GLU A 164 -4.93 7.59 -17.76
CA GLU A 164 -5.38 7.16 -19.09
C GLU A 164 -5.22 8.30 -20.11
N ARG A 165 -5.64 9.52 -19.76
CA ARG A 165 -5.44 10.71 -20.61
C ARG A 165 -3.96 10.97 -20.93
N VAL A 166 -3.06 10.82 -19.96
CA VAL A 166 -1.61 10.91 -20.20
C VAL A 166 -1.12 9.82 -21.17
N ILE A 167 -1.56 8.57 -20.99
CA ILE A 167 -1.16 7.44 -21.85
C ILE A 167 -1.68 7.65 -23.28
N GLU A 168 -2.95 8.01 -23.44
CA GLU A 168 -3.56 8.27 -24.75
C GLU A 168 -2.90 9.44 -25.47
N ALA A 169 -2.67 10.55 -24.76
CA ALA A 169 -1.99 11.72 -25.32
C ALA A 169 -0.57 11.38 -25.77
N LYS A 170 0.16 10.58 -24.98
CA LYS A 170 1.51 10.13 -25.35
C LYS A 170 1.49 9.21 -26.57
N GLU A 171 0.60 8.22 -26.60
CA GLU A 171 0.49 7.30 -27.73
C GLU A 171 0.11 8.02 -29.03
N PHE A 172 -0.76 9.02 -28.95
CA PHE A 172 -1.11 9.87 -30.09
C PHE A 172 0.11 10.61 -30.62
N LEU A 173 0.88 11.26 -29.74
CA LEU A 173 2.09 11.99 -30.13
C LEU A 173 3.20 11.08 -30.68
N GLU A 174 3.23 9.81 -30.29
CA GLU A 174 4.16 8.83 -30.86
C GLU A 174 3.75 8.34 -32.25
N LYS A 175 2.45 8.27 -32.54
CA LYS A 175 1.89 7.74 -33.80
C LYS A 175 1.63 8.81 -34.85
N THR A 176 1.59 10.09 -34.48
CA THR A 176 1.23 11.17 -35.39
C THR A 176 2.37 11.56 -36.33
N GLU A 177 2.05 11.77 -37.61
CA GLU A 177 2.96 12.31 -38.63
C GLU A 177 2.80 13.83 -38.84
N LEU A 178 1.91 14.46 -38.05
CA LEU A 178 1.65 15.90 -38.13
C LEU A 178 2.89 16.72 -37.73
N ALA A 179 3.02 17.89 -38.34
CA ALA A 179 4.10 18.81 -38.01
C ALA A 179 3.98 19.30 -36.55
N PRO A 180 5.09 19.58 -35.85
CA PRO A 180 5.08 20.01 -34.45
C PRO A 180 4.18 21.23 -34.16
N ILE A 181 4.07 22.14 -35.14
CA ILE A 181 3.28 23.38 -35.04
C ILE A 181 1.78 23.09 -34.98
N ASP A 182 1.32 21.99 -35.60
CA ASP A 182 -0.09 21.58 -35.60
C ASP A 182 -0.46 20.77 -34.35
N LEU A 183 0.51 20.50 -33.47
CA LEU A 183 0.38 19.66 -32.28
C LEU A 183 0.38 20.47 -30.96
N THR A 184 0.48 21.81 -31.01
CA THR A 184 0.52 22.68 -29.82
C THR A 184 -0.61 22.37 -28.83
N GLY A 185 -1.85 22.20 -29.31
CA GLY A 185 -2.99 21.85 -28.44
C GLY A 185 -2.88 20.45 -27.82
N ARG A 186 -2.18 19.52 -28.47
CA ARG A 186 -1.96 18.16 -27.97
C ARG A 186 -0.83 18.09 -26.95
N TYR A 187 0.23 18.89 -27.11
CA TYR A 187 1.24 19.05 -26.06
C TYR A 187 0.64 19.67 -24.82
N LYS A 188 -0.20 20.70 -24.98
CA LYS A 188 -0.91 21.30 -23.86
C LYS A 188 -1.82 20.30 -23.15
N ALA A 189 -2.57 19.47 -23.90
CA ALA A 189 -3.40 18.43 -23.29
C ALA A 189 -2.58 17.37 -22.52
N LEU A 190 -1.39 17.01 -23.02
CA LEU A 190 -0.46 16.14 -22.31
C LEU A 190 0.04 16.80 -21.01
N GLU A 191 0.45 18.08 -21.08
CA GLU A 191 0.89 18.86 -19.93
C GLU A 191 -0.21 18.98 -18.86
N ASP A 192 -1.43 19.35 -19.27
CA ASP A 192 -2.59 19.45 -18.38
C ASP A 192 -2.90 18.11 -17.69
N SER A 193 -2.84 16.99 -18.43
CA SER A 193 -3.10 15.66 -17.87
C SER A 193 -1.97 15.18 -16.94
N MET A 194 -0.72 15.52 -17.25
CA MET A 194 0.42 15.25 -16.38
C MET A 194 0.34 16.07 -15.09
N GLN A 195 -0.09 17.33 -15.16
CA GLN A 195 -0.33 18.18 -13.99
C GLN A 195 -1.43 17.59 -13.10
N GLU A 196 -2.55 17.18 -13.69
CA GLU A 196 -3.66 16.56 -12.95
C GLU A 196 -3.21 15.25 -12.27
N THR A 197 -2.42 14.44 -12.97
CA THR A 197 -1.82 13.21 -12.40
C THR A 197 -0.89 13.54 -11.22
N ALA A 198 -0.04 14.56 -11.35
CA ALA A 198 0.85 15.00 -10.28
C ALA A 198 0.07 15.54 -9.06
N ASP A 199 -0.99 16.31 -9.29
CA ASP A 199 -1.82 16.88 -8.23
C ASP A 199 -2.56 15.80 -7.43
N VAL A 200 -3.00 14.72 -8.09
CA VAL A 200 -3.58 13.56 -7.40
C VAL A 200 -2.50 12.79 -6.62
N LEU A 201 -1.33 12.54 -7.23
CA LEU A 201 -0.21 11.86 -6.58
C LEU A 201 0.37 12.64 -5.40
N LYS A 202 0.32 13.98 -5.42
CA LYS A 202 0.72 14.84 -4.29
C LYS A 202 -0.14 14.64 -3.04
N LYS A 203 -1.39 14.19 -3.22
CA LYS A 203 -2.29 13.87 -2.12
C LYS A 203 -2.02 12.46 -1.56
N ALA A 204 -1.21 11.64 -2.24
CA ALA A 204 -0.79 10.34 -1.74
C ALA A 204 0.04 10.50 -0.46
N LYS A 205 -0.26 9.70 0.55
CA LYS A 205 0.43 9.67 1.85
C LYS A 205 1.69 8.80 1.82
N THR A 206 1.93 8.06 0.74
CA THR A 206 3.09 7.18 0.55
C THR A 206 4.31 7.89 -0.04
N GLN A 207 5.50 7.43 0.33
CA GLN A 207 6.76 7.95 -0.20
C GLN A 207 6.90 7.68 -1.72
N ASP A 208 6.39 6.55 -2.20
CA ASP A 208 6.42 6.20 -3.63
C ASP A 208 5.49 7.09 -4.46
N GLY A 209 4.29 7.41 -3.96
CA GLY A 209 3.37 8.38 -4.58
C GLY A 209 3.97 9.78 -4.63
N ALA A 210 4.55 10.24 -3.52
CA ALA A 210 5.23 11.54 -3.45
C ALA A 210 6.45 11.63 -4.39
N ARG A 211 7.24 10.55 -4.51
CA ARG A 211 8.34 10.47 -5.48
C ARG A 211 7.83 10.47 -6.91
N LEU A 212 6.78 9.70 -7.21
CA LEU A 212 6.20 9.69 -8.55
C LEU A 212 5.62 11.07 -8.91
N ALA A 213 5.00 11.78 -7.96
CA ALA A 213 4.57 13.16 -8.17
C ALA A 213 5.75 14.06 -8.56
N GLN A 214 6.85 14.00 -7.80
CA GLN A 214 8.07 14.78 -8.10
C GLN A 214 8.64 14.45 -9.48
N ASP A 215 8.66 13.16 -9.86
CA ASP A 215 9.16 12.74 -11.16
C ASP A 215 8.26 13.23 -12.32
N VAL A 216 6.94 13.25 -12.12
CA VAL A 216 5.98 13.81 -13.08
C VAL A 216 6.14 15.32 -13.22
N GLU A 217 6.30 16.04 -12.11
CA GLU A 217 6.52 17.49 -12.09
C GLU A 217 7.83 17.88 -12.76
N ALA A 218 8.92 17.15 -12.49
CA ALA A 218 10.19 17.38 -13.13
C ALA A 218 10.10 17.22 -14.66
N CYS A 219 9.34 16.22 -15.14
CA CYS A 219 9.07 16.05 -16.57
C CYS A 219 8.19 17.18 -17.13
N LEU A 220 7.21 17.66 -16.37
CA LEU A 220 6.31 18.74 -16.77
C LEU A 220 7.05 20.08 -16.89
N ASP A 221 7.94 20.39 -15.95
CA ASP A 221 8.77 21.60 -15.99
C ASP A 221 9.69 21.63 -17.23
N ASP A 222 10.28 20.48 -17.60
CA ASP A 222 11.13 20.39 -18.82
C ASP A 222 10.30 20.51 -20.11
N LEU A 223 9.03 20.07 -20.10
CA LEU A 223 8.11 20.28 -21.23
C LEU A 223 7.67 21.75 -21.33
N HIS A 224 7.25 22.38 -20.24
CA HIS A 224 6.84 23.78 -20.21
C HIS A 224 7.96 24.75 -20.62
N GLY A 225 9.19 24.47 -20.21
CA GLY A 225 10.35 25.32 -20.51
C GLY A 225 10.80 25.32 -21.98
N ARG A 226 10.21 24.48 -22.84
CA ARG A 226 10.69 24.27 -24.22
C ARG A 226 9.66 24.68 -25.28
N PRO A 227 10.12 25.13 -26.47
CA PRO A 227 9.22 25.44 -27.59
C PRO A 227 8.70 24.15 -28.24
N ASP A 228 7.52 24.21 -28.88
CA ASP A 228 6.81 23.04 -29.45
C ASP A 228 7.63 22.13 -30.38
N PRO A 229 8.52 22.63 -31.26
CA PRO A 229 9.39 21.78 -32.06
C PRO A 229 10.29 20.88 -31.20
N SER A 230 10.77 21.40 -30.06
CA SER A 230 11.58 20.64 -29.10
C SER A 230 10.74 19.69 -28.27
N LYS A 231 9.48 20.04 -27.95
CA LYS A 231 8.54 19.12 -27.28
C LYS A 231 8.25 17.88 -28.14
N HIS A 232 8.13 18.04 -29.46
CA HIS A 232 7.96 16.91 -30.38
C HIS A 232 9.12 15.90 -30.34
N LEU A 233 10.35 16.38 -30.06
CA LEU A 233 11.52 15.52 -29.92
C LEU A 233 11.55 14.77 -28.58
N ILE A 234 10.78 15.19 -27.58
CA ILE A 234 10.73 14.57 -26.25
C ILE A 234 9.48 13.70 -26.12
N ALA A 235 8.31 14.27 -26.42
CA ALA A 235 7.00 13.63 -26.32
C ALA A 235 6.62 12.81 -27.57
N GLY A 236 7.17 13.11 -28.74
CA GLY A 236 7.02 12.29 -29.96
C GLY A 236 8.14 11.26 -30.13
N ASN A 237 7.94 10.28 -31.03
CA ASN A 237 8.97 9.28 -31.33
C ASN A 237 9.91 9.71 -32.48
N SER A 238 9.99 11.02 -32.75
CA SER A 238 10.78 11.59 -33.84
C SER A 238 12.26 11.18 -33.73
N GLN A 239 12.82 10.57 -34.78
CA GLN A 239 14.22 10.16 -34.79
C GLN A 239 15.10 11.34 -35.23
N SER A 240 15.44 12.25 -34.32
CA SER A 240 16.58 13.15 -34.55
C SER A 240 17.85 12.53 -33.96
N PRO A 241 18.95 12.38 -34.73
CA PRO A 241 20.14 11.66 -34.26
C PRO A 241 21.02 12.41 -33.24
N GLU A 242 20.79 13.68 -32.92
CA GLU A 242 21.93 14.55 -32.58
C GLU A 242 22.10 14.98 -31.12
N GLN A 243 21.18 14.70 -30.20
CA GLN A 243 21.36 15.14 -28.80
C GLN A 243 21.10 14.02 -27.79
N GLN A 244 22.17 13.61 -27.11
CA GLN A 244 22.14 12.63 -26.01
C GLN A 244 21.17 13.10 -24.91
N GLU A 245 21.17 14.40 -24.60
CA GLU A 245 20.23 15.01 -23.64
C GLU A 245 18.76 14.75 -24.01
N LEU A 246 18.37 14.90 -25.28
CA LEU A 246 16.99 14.64 -25.73
C LEU A 246 16.61 13.16 -25.64
N LYS A 247 17.58 12.24 -25.84
CA LYS A 247 17.36 10.80 -25.66
C LYS A 247 17.14 10.47 -24.19
N ASP A 248 17.95 11.03 -23.31
CA ASP A 248 17.86 10.82 -21.87
C ASP A 248 16.51 11.33 -21.34
N ARG A 249 16.08 12.53 -21.75
CA ARG A 249 14.75 13.08 -21.42
C ARG A 249 13.58 12.25 -21.95
N ARG A 250 13.69 11.75 -23.19
CA ARG A 250 12.67 10.85 -23.75
C ARG A 250 12.58 9.55 -22.94
N GLN A 251 13.71 9.01 -22.50
CA GLN A 251 13.73 7.82 -21.65
C GLN A 251 13.13 8.10 -20.27
N GLU A 252 13.40 9.27 -19.70
CA GLU A 252 12.82 9.73 -18.43
C GLU A 252 11.29 9.80 -18.51
N LEU A 253 10.74 10.49 -19.51
CA LEU A 253 9.30 10.57 -19.75
C LEU A 253 8.68 9.19 -19.98
N LYS A 254 9.31 8.32 -20.78
CA LYS A 254 8.85 6.94 -20.99
C LYS A 254 8.87 6.12 -19.70
N SER A 255 9.86 6.34 -18.83
CA SER A 255 9.98 5.65 -17.54
C SER A 255 8.85 6.06 -16.58
N VAL A 256 8.57 7.36 -16.49
CA VAL A 256 7.47 7.91 -15.66
C VAL A 256 6.12 7.39 -16.15
N ILE A 257 5.84 7.49 -17.46
CA ILE A 257 4.58 6.99 -18.04
C ILE A 257 4.44 5.47 -17.86
N LYS A 258 5.55 4.70 -17.95
CA LYS A 258 5.53 3.26 -17.67
C LYS A 258 5.19 2.96 -16.21
N ARG A 259 5.64 3.77 -15.25
CA ARG A 259 5.29 3.62 -13.83
C ARG A 259 3.82 3.97 -13.58
N ILE A 260 3.34 5.06 -14.17
CA ILE A 260 1.91 5.42 -14.15
C ILE A 260 1.07 4.26 -14.70
N LYS A 261 1.41 3.76 -15.90
CA LYS A 261 0.71 2.63 -16.55
C LYS A 261 0.72 1.35 -15.73
N ARG A 262 1.79 1.08 -14.97
CA ARG A 262 1.85 -0.09 -14.09
C ARG A 262 0.83 0.02 -12.95
N ILE A 263 0.64 1.22 -12.42
CA ILE A 263 -0.30 1.45 -11.32
C ILE A 263 -1.75 1.35 -11.84
N THR A 264 -2.05 1.89 -13.02
CA THR A 264 -3.41 1.83 -13.59
C THR A 264 -3.80 0.44 -14.12
N ASN A 265 -2.92 -0.29 -14.79
CA ASN A 265 -3.26 -1.60 -15.37
C ASN A 265 -3.45 -2.75 -14.34
N HIS A 266 -3.35 -2.47 -13.03
CA HIS A 266 -3.53 -3.45 -11.96
C HIS A 266 -4.79 -3.21 -11.11
N GLY A 267 -5.63 -2.23 -11.48
CA GLY A 267 -7.00 -2.06 -11.00
C GLY A 267 -7.93 -3.19 -11.44
#